data_AF-A0A6J4UD66-F1
#
_entry.id   AF-A0A6J4UD66-F1
#
_cell.length_a   1.000
_cell.length_b   1.000
_cell.length_c   1.000
_cell.angle_alpha   90.00
_cell.angle_beta   90.00
_cell.angle_gamma   90.00
#
_symmetry.space_group_name_H-M   'P 1'
#
loop_
_entity.id
_entity.type
_entity.pdbx_description
1 polymer ?
#
loop_
_entity_poly.entity_id
_entity_poly.type
_entity_poly.pdbx_seq_one_letter_code
_entity_poly.pdbx_strand_id
1 'polypeptide(L)'
;MAVLGCWGLFSYLRGGVLSGSIAGTFLIGQVLIVVQSVAGVALYLLGARPVEGTHYLYGITAVLVLPFLYSYLRDRYPRQGLAIYSLLALFIAGLAVRGMTTGG
;
A
#
# COMPACT_ATOMS: atom_id res chain seq x y z
N MET A 1 -4.25 4.76 2.44
CA MET A 1 -4.04 3.37 2.91
C MET A 1 -4.54 3.11 4.33
N ALA A 2 -4.25 3.95 5.33
CA ALA A 2 -4.72 3.75 6.71
C ALA A 2 -6.23 3.48 6.81
N VAL A 3 -7.05 4.36 6.22
CA VAL A 3 -8.51 4.22 6.20
C VAL A 3 -8.96 2.89 5.55
N LEU A 4 -8.35 2.51 4.43
CA LEU A 4 -8.66 1.27 3.72
C LEU A 4 -8.30 0.03 4.55
N GLY A 5 -7.14 0.06 5.21
CA GLY A 5 -6.69 -0.99 6.11
C GLY A 5 -7.61 -1.15 7.32
N CYS A 6 -7.98 -0.06 7.98
CA CYS A 6 -8.94 -0.08 9.10
C CYS A 6 -10.32 -0.58 8.66
N TRP A 7 -10.82 -0.07 7.53
CA TRP A 7 -12.11 -0.49 6.99
C TRP A 7 -12.13 -1.99 6.61
N GLY A 8 -11.09 -2.46 5.94
CA GLY A 8 -10.97 -3.85 5.54
C GLY A 8 -10.85 -4.78 6.75
N LEU A 9 -10.09 -4.40 7.77
CA LEU A 9 -9.97 -5.17 9.01
C LEU A 9 -11.31 -5.20 9.77
N PHE A 10 -12.00 -4.06 9.86
CA PHE A 10 -13.34 -4.00 10.44
C PHE A 10 -14.33 -4.88 9.67
N SER A 11 -14.26 -4.88 8.34
CA SER A 11 -15.10 -5.74 7.48
C SER A 11 -14.80 -7.22 7.72
N TYR A 12 -13.53 -7.59 7.89
CA TYR A 12 -13.11 -8.95 8.22
C TYR A 12 -13.65 -9.40 9.59
N LEU A 13 -13.53 -8.55 10.61
CA LEU A 13 -14.05 -8.82 11.96
C LEU A 13 -15.57 -9.01 11.97
N ARG A 14 -16.29 -8.34 11.07
CA ARG A 14 -17.74 -8.51 10.87
C ARG A 14 -18.12 -9.72 10.02
N GLY A 15 -17.18 -10.61 9.72
CA GLY A 15 -17.47 -11.81 8.93
C GLY A 15 -17.33 -11.63 7.41
N GLY A 16 -16.87 -10.46 6.94
CA GLY A 16 -16.71 -10.16 5.52
C GLY A 16 -15.62 -10.96 4.82
N VAL A 17 -15.62 -10.86 3.48
CA VAL A 17 -14.64 -11.47 2.58
C VAL A 17 -14.18 -10.44 1.55
N LEU A 18 -13.07 -10.71 0.86
CA LEU A 18 -12.53 -9.82 -0.17
C LEU A 18 -13.48 -9.82 -1.38
N SER A 19 -14.40 -8.86 -1.39
CA SER A 19 -15.32 -8.62 -2.50
C SER A 19 -14.66 -7.77 -3.59
N GLY A 20 -15.23 -7.75 -4.80
CA GLY A 20 -14.75 -6.90 -5.88
C GLY A 20 -14.72 -5.41 -5.53
N SER A 21 -15.70 -4.92 -4.76
CA SER A 21 -15.72 -3.52 -4.29
C SER A 21 -14.57 -3.22 -3.33
N ILE A 22 -14.31 -4.09 -2.35
CA ILE A 22 -13.19 -3.91 -1.41
C ILE A 22 -11.84 -4.05 -2.14
N ALA A 23 -11.71 -5.02 -3.05
CA ALA A 23 -10.51 -5.16 -3.87
C ALA A 23 -10.26 -3.90 -4.73
N GLY A 24 -11.34 -3.31 -5.27
CA GLY A 24 -11.28 -2.06 -6.03
C GLY A 24 -10.76 -0.88 -5.21
N THR A 25 -11.12 -0.76 -3.93
CA THR A 25 -10.58 0.34 -3.10
C THR A 25 -9.09 0.18 -2.82
N PHE A 26 -8.61 -1.05 -2.58
CA PHE A 26 -7.17 -1.32 -2.47
C PHE A 26 -6.43 -1.04 -3.78
N LEU A 27 -7.03 -1.38 -4.93
CA LEU A 27 -6.46 -1.07 -6.25
C LEU A 27 -6.33 0.44 -6.45
N ILE A 28 -7.36 1.22 -6.14
CA ILE A 28 -7.30 2.69 -6.22
C ILE A 28 -6.18 3.23 -5.32
N GLY A 29 -6.08 2.73 -4.10
CA GLY A 29 -4.98 3.08 -3.19
C GLY A 29 -3.61 2.78 -3.79
N GLN A 30 -3.45 1.61 -4.42
CA GLN A 30 -2.21 1.19 -5.06
C GLN A 30 -1.84 2.10 -6.24
N VAL A 31 -2.82 2.47 -7.07
CA VAL A 31 -2.60 3.39 -8.19
C VAL A 31 -2.10 4.75 -7.68
N LEU A 32 -2.68 5.28 -6.59
CA LEU A 32 -2.22 6.53 -5.99
C LEU A 32 -0.78 6.44 -5.49
N ILE A 33 -0.38 5.31 -4.91
CA ILE A 33 1.01 5.08 -4.50
C ILE A 33 1.94 5.11 -5.72
N VAL A 34 1.58 4.42 -6.81
CA VAL A 34 2.38 4.40 -8.03
C VAL A 34 2.52 5.82 -8.61
N VAL A 35 1.42 6.58 -8.67
CA VAL A 35 1.44 7.99 -9.12
C VAL A 35 2.38 8.83 -8.26
N GLN A 36 2.30 8.69 -6.93
CA GLN A 36 3.19 9.39 -6.00
C GLN A 36 4.66 8.98 -6.19
N SER A 37 4.95 7.70 -6.42
CA SER A 37 6.30 7.22 -6.68
C SER A 37 6.87 7.76 -7.99
N VAL A 38 6.06 7.85 -9.04
CA VAL A 38 6.45 8.48 -10.31
C VAL A 38 6.78 9.96 -10.11
N ALA A 39 5.96 10.68 -9.33
CA ALA A 39 6.25 12.06 -8.97
C ALA A 39 7.58 12.18 -8.18
N GLY A 40 7.84 11.26 -7.24
CA GLY A 40 9.11 11.19 -6.51
C GLY A 40 10.32 10.95 -7.42
N VAL A 41 10.20 10.08 -8.43
CA VAL A 41 11.24 9.87 -9.44
C VAL A 41 11.46 11.13 -10.27
N ALA A 42 10.41 11.84 -10.66
CA ALA A 42 10.55 13.11 -11.38
C ALA A 42 11.29 14.16 -10.54
N LEU A 43 10.97 14.29 -9.25
CA LEU A 43 11.68 15.17 -8.32
C LEU A 43 13.17 14.79 -8.18
N TYR A 44 13.46 13.49 -8.09
CA TYR A 44 14.82 12.98 -8.04
C TYR A 44 15.64 13.38 -9.27
N LEU A 45 15.05 13.26 -10.47
CA LEU A 45 15.68 13.67 -11.73
C LEU A 45 15.87 15.19 -11.82
N LEU A 46 15.01 15.97 -11.16
CA LEU A 46 15.14 17.43 -11.03
C LEU A 46 16.15 17.86 -9.94
N GLY A 47 16.81 16.92 -9.28
CA GLY A 47 17.86 17.16 -8.30
C GLY A 47 17.39 17.21 -6.84
N ALA A 48 16.09 17.07 -6.57
CA ALA A 48 15.58 16.96 -5.21
C ALA A 48 15.83 15.55 -4.68
N ARG A 49 16.69 15.41 -3.67
CA ARG A 49 17.10 14.11 -3.13
C ARG A 49 16.66 13.97 -1.67
N PRO A 50 16.07 12.82 -1.30
CA PRO A 50 15.84 12.46 0.09
C PRO A 50 17.11 12.53 0.93
N VAL A 51 16.97 12.98 2.17
CA VAL A 51 18.07 13.07 3.15
C VAL A 51 18.58 11.69 3.54
N GLU A 52 17.67 10.74 3.73
CA GLU A 52 18.01 9.37 4.11
C GLU A 52 17.77 8.37 2.98
N GLY A 53 18.71 7.44 2.77
CA GLY A 53 18.55 6.36 1.79
C GLY A 53 17.40 5.38 2.12
N THR A 54 16.96 5.34 3.39
CA THR A 54 15.80 4.56 3.84
C THR A 54 14.50 4.98 3.15
N HIS A 55 14.39 6.23 2.69
CA HIS A 55 13.25 6.75 1.96
C HIS A 55 12.93 5.91 0.71
N TYR A 56 13.96 5.50 -0.04
CA TYR A 56 13.78 4.67 -1.24
C TYR A 56 13.23 3.28 -0.90
N LEU A 57 13.70 2.68 0.20
CA LEU A 57 13.21 1.37 0.63
C LEU A 57 11.72 1.41 0.98
N TYR A 58 11.26 2.46 1.65
CA TYR A 58 9.84 2.63 1.98
C TYR A 58 8.98 2.82 0.73
N GLY A 59 9.43 3.65 -0.22
CA GLY A 59 8.73 3.87 -1.49
C GLY A 59 8.64 2.60 -2.33
N ILE A 60 9.78 1.92 -2.56
CA ILE A 60 9.83 0.68 -3.35
C ILE A 60 8.97 -0.41 -2.71
N THR A 61 9.05 -0.57 -1.40
CA THR A 61 8.24 -1.57 -0.68
C THR A 61 6.74 -1.29 -0.83
N ALA A 62 6.32 -0.03 -0.68
CA ALA A 62 4.93 0.38 -0.83
C ALA A 62 4.40 0.11 -2.25
N VAL A 63 5.23 0.27 -3.29
CA VAL A 63 4.86 -0.01 -4.68
C VAL A 63 4.72 -1.51 -4.95
N LEU A 64 5.63 -2.35 -4.44
CA LEU A 64 5.71 -3.74 -4.87
C LEU A 64 4.83 -4.71 -4.07
N VAL A 65 4.59 -4.42 -2.79
CA VAL A 65 4.06 -5.45 -1.88
C VAL A 65 2.60 -5.83 -2.16
N LEU A 66 1.75 -4.88 -2.53
CA LEU A 66 0.34 -5.15 -2.86
C LEU A 66 0.17 -5.93 -4.18
N PRO A 67 0.82 -5.53 -5.30
CA PRO A 67 0.81 -6.33 -6.54
C PRO A 67 1.37 -7.75 -6.35
N PHE A 68 2.45 -7.87 -5.57
CA PHE A 68 3.00 -9.18 -5.22
C PHE A 68 1.97 -10.03 -4.46
N LEU A 69 1.30 -9.46 -3.46
CA LEU A 69 0.27 -10.15 -2.72
C LEU A 69 -0.91 -10.58 -3.60
N TYR A 70 -1.31 -9.73 -4.54
CA TYR A 70 -2.35 -10.04 -5.52
C TYR A 70 -2.01 -11.25 -6.37
N SER A 71 -0.75 -11.34 -6.83
CA SER A 71 -0.28 -12.51 -7.59
C SER A 71 -0.38 -13.82 -6.80
N TYR A 72 -0.27 -13.76 -5.46
CA TYR A 72 -0.26 -14.93 -4.60
C TYR A 72 -1.65 -15.34 -4.08
N LEU A 73 -2.51 -14.37 -3.75
CA LEU A 73 -3.76 -14.62 -3.03
C LEU A 73 -5.04 -14.60 -3.87
N ARG A 74 -5.01 -14.10 -5.12
CA ARG A 74 -6.23 -13.82 -5.90
C ARG A 74 -7.22 -14.98 -6.02
N ASP A 75 -6.73 -16.23 -6.11
CA ASP A 75 -7.56 -17.38 -6.48
C ASP A 75 -7.76 -18.40 -5.36
N ARG A 76 -7.20 -18.18 -4.16
CA ARG A 76 -7.09 -19.25 -3.14
C ARG A 76 -7.97 -19.05 -1.90
N TYR A 77 -8.07 -17.82 -1.35
CA TYR A 77 -8.75 -17.62 -0.06
C TYR A 77 -9.35 -16.20 0.14
N PRO A 78 -10.64 -15.96 -0.16
CA PRO A 78 -11.21 -14.60 -0.15
C PRO A 78 -11.31 -13.99 1.26
N ARG A 79 -11.56 -14.80 2.30
CA ARG A 79 -11.63 -14.30 3.69
C ARG A 79 -10.25 -13.93 4.24
N GLN A 80 -9.28 -14.83 4.08
CA GLN A 80 -7.90 -14.62 4.53
C GLN A 80 -7.24 -13.50 3.72
N GLY A 81 -7.54 -13.42 2.42
CA GLY A 81 -7.20 -12.30 1.56
C GLY A 81 -7.61 -10.97 2.18
N LEU A 82 -8.88 -10.82 2.58
CA LEU A 82 -9.34 -9.56 3.20
C LEU A 82 -8.48 -9.15 4.40
N ALA A 83 -8.18 -10.08 5.32
CA ALA A 83 -7.34 -9.79 6.48
C ALA A 83 -5.91 -9.37 6.06
N ILE A 84 -5.28 -10.12 5.16
CA ILE A 84 -3.89 -9.88 4.76
C ILE A 84 -3.76 -8.55 3.98
N TYR A 85 -4.68 -8.26 3.05
CA TYR A 85 -4.71 -6.98 2.34
C TYR A 85 -4.91 -5.80 3.29
N SER A 86 -5.76 -5.97 4.31
CA SER A 86 -6.04 -4.93 5.29
C SER A 86 -4.82 -4.62 6.16
N LEU A 87 -4.17 -5.66 6.69
CA LEU A 87 -2.93 -5.52 7.45
C LEU A 87 -1.82 -4.91 6.60
N LEU A 88 -1.72 -5.32 5.34
CA LEU A 88 -0.73 -4.78 4.42
C LEU A 88 -0.98 -3.31 4.11
N ALA A 89 -2.23 -2.89 3.93
CA ALA A 89 -2.56 -1.48 3.77
C ALA A 89 -2.20 -0.65 5.02
N LEU A 90 -2.39 -1.21 6.23
CA LEU A 90 -1.92 -0.55 7.46
C LEU A 90 -0.39 -0.45 7.51
N PHE A 91 0.32 -1.52 7.13
CA PHE A 91 1.77 -1.51 7.02
C PHE A 91 2.27 -0.44 6.03
N ILE A 92 1.67 -0.36 4.84
CA ILE A 92 1.99 0.67 3.84
C ILE A 92 1.68 2.07 4.38
N ALA A 93 0.62 2.25 5.17
CA ALA A 93 0.36 3.52 5.82
C ALA A 93 1.49 3.91 6.80
N GLY A 94 2.03 2.95 7.55
CA GLY A 94 3.23 3.16 8.39
C GLY A 94 4.47 3.51 7.56
N LEU A 95 4.68 2.85 6.42
CA LEU A 95 5.76 3.21 5.49
C LEU A 95 5.60 4.63 4.95
N ALA A 96 4.37 5.06 4.65
CA ALA A 96 4.10 6.43 4.20
C ALA A 96 4.48 7.46 5.28
N VAL A 97 4.15 7.20 6.55
CA VAL A 97 4.58 8.05 7.67
C VAL A 97 6.09 8.12 7.76
N ARG A 98 6.78 6.98 7.69
CA ARG A 98 8.25 6.93 7.68
C ARG A 98 8.86 7.64 6.46
N GLY A 99 8.23 7.52 5.28
CA GLY A 99 8.63 8.18 4.05
C GLY A 99 8.56 9.71 4.16
N MET A 100 7.52 10.24 4.80
CA MET A 100 7.40 11.68 5.08
C MET A 100 8.51 12.18 6.02
N THR A 101 8.88 11.40 7.04
CA THR A 101 9.93 11.81 7.99
C THR A 101 11.36 11.70 7.45
N THR A 102 11.57 10.92 6.38
CA THR A 102 12.91 10.62 5.82
C THR A 102 13.15 11.29 4.45
N GLY A 103 12.10 11.86 3.86
CA GLY A 103 12.12 12.51 2.55
C GLY A 103 12.77 13.89 2.52
N GLY A 104 12.83 14.59 3.66
CA GLY A 104 13.28 15.98 3.74
C GLY A 104 12.14 16.97 3.59
#